data_AF-A0AA88H7H9-F1
#
_entry.id   AF-A0AA88H7H9-F1
#
_cell.length_a   1.000
_cell.length_b   1.000
_cell.length_c   1.000
_cell.angle_alpha   90.00
_cell.angle_beta   90.00
_cell.angle_gamma   90.00
#
_symmetry.space_group_name_H-M   'P 1'
#
loop_
_entity.id
_entity.type
_entity.pdbx_description
1 polymer ?
#
loop_
_entity_poly.entity_id
_entity_poly.type
_entity_poly.pdbx_seq_one_letter_code
_entity_poly.pdbx_strand_id
1 'polypeptide(L)'
;MTKPSKTDKQYKNVLELLDPDTRLELLDPDTRLELVDPDTRLELLDLDTRLELLDPDTRLELLDPDTRLELLVSDTRLELLDPDTRLKLVDPDTRLELLDPDTRLELLDPDTRLELLDPDTRLELLDPDTRLELLDPDTILERLDPDTRLELLDPDTIKDYIHKDLLNLS
;
A
#
# COMPACT_ATOMS: atom_id res chain seq x y z
N MET A 1 24.85 -27.31 27.03
CA MET A 1 24.06 -27.20 25.79
C MET A 1 23.25 -25.92 25.89
N THR A 2 23.83 -24.81 25.45
CA THR A 2 23.20 -23.50 25.40
C THR A 2 22.28 -23.46 24.19
N LYS A 3 21.01 -23.12 24.40
CA LYS A 3 20.05 -22.88 23.32
C LYS A 3 20.59 -21.76 22.42
N PRO A 4 20.41 -21.82 21.09
CA PRO A 4 20.70 -20.66 20.26
C PRO A 4 19.81 -19.51 20.70
N SER A 5 20.44 -18.37 20.97
CA SER A 5 19.82 -17.06 21.16
C SER A 5 18.97 -16.74 19.94
N LYS A 6 17.88 -15.97 20.11
CA LYS A 6 17.14 -15.35 19.00
C LYS A 6 18.15 -14.55 18.19
N THR A 7 18.65 -15.17 17.14
CA THR A 7 19.68 -14.62 16.27
C THR A 7 19.09 -13.41 15.61
N ASP A 8 19.86 -12.33 15.60
CA ASP A 8 19.77 -11.26 14.64
C ASP A 8 19.43 -11.85 13.25
N LYS A 9 18.17 -11.73 12.80
CA LYS A 9 17.86 -11.81 11.37
C LYS A 9 18.56 -10.58 10.78
N GLN A 10 19.83 -10.74 10.42
CA GLN A 10 20.56 -9.75 9.63
C GLN A 10 19.77 -9.57 8.33
N TYR A 11 19.14 -8.41 8.13
CA TYR A 11 18.69 -7.95 6.83
C TYR A 11 19.87 -8.04 5.87
N LYS A 12 19.98 -9.14 5.14
CA LYS A 12 21.23 -9.52 4.46
C LYS A 12 21.31 -9.00 3.03
N ASN A 13 20.24 -8.43 2.50
CA ASN A 13 20.15 -7.92 1.15
C ASN A 13 19.49 -6.53 1.21
N VAL A 14 20.28 -5.48 1.43
CA VAL A 14 19.87 -4.13 0.99
C VAL A 14 20.45 -3.98 -0.41
N LEU A 15 19.59 -4.02 -1.42
CA LEU A 15 19.97 -3.73 -2.80
C LEU A 15 19.59 -2.28 -3.09
N GLU A 16 20.62 -1.48 -3.38
CA GLU A 16 20.50 -0.11 -3.86
C GLU A 16 20.79 -0.14 -5.36
N LEU A 17 19.79 0.20 -6.18
CA LEU A 17 19.93 0.27 -7.64
C LEU A 17 19.60 1.68 -8.13
N LEU A 18 20.40 2.12 -9.09
CA LEU A 18 20.27 3.36 -9.84
C LEU A 18 20.38 2.99 -11.32
N ASP A 19 19.37 2.29 -11.82
CA ASP A 19 19.20 1.99 -13.25
C ASP A 19 18.15 2.98 -13.82
N PRO A 20 18.17 3.29 -15.13
CA PRO A 20 17.06 3.97 -15.79
C PRO A 20 15.85 3.08 -16.14
N ASP A 21 15.91 1.76 -15.92
CA ASP A 21 14.78 0.85 -16.12
C ASP A 21 14.97 -0.41 -15.25
N THR A 22 14.46 -0.41 -14.02
CA THR A 22 14.59 -1.57 -13.13
C THR A 22 13.49 -2.59 -13.37
N ARG A 23 13.90 -3.82 -13.72
CA ARG A 23 13.03 -5.00 -13.71
C ARG A 23 13.63 -6.10 -12.86
N LEU A 24 12.95 -6.47 -11.79
CA LEU A 24 13.41 -7.54 -10.89
C LEU A 24 12.30 -8.57 -10.67
N GLU A 25 12.72 -9.82 -10.66
CA GLU A 25 11.95 -10.96 -10.17
C GLU A 25 12.80 -11.59 -9.06
N LEU A 26 12.30 -11.60 -7.83
CA LEU A 26 13.03 -12.14 -6.68
C LEU A 26 12.20 -13.19 -5.94
N LEU A 27 12.92 -14.23 -5.52
CA LEU A 27 12.42 -15.27 -4.62
C LEU A 27 13.44 -15.40 -3.48
N ASP A 28 13.25 -14.59 -2.45
CA ASP A 28 14.10 -14.54 -1.24
C ASP A 28 13.20 -14.76 -0.01
N PRO A 29 13.72 -15.28 1.11
CA PRO A 29 12.97 -15.34 2.36
C PRO A 29 12.94 -14.04 3.19
N ASP A 30 13.72 -13.00 2.87
CA ASP A 30 13.54 -11.66 3.45
C ASP A 30 14.08 -10.57 2.47
N THR A 31 13.22 -9.70 1.92
CA THR A 31 13.62 -8.67 0.94
C THR A 31 13.57 -7.25 1.52
N ARG A 32 14.67 -6.51 1.31
CA ARG A 32 14.72 -5.07 1.56
C ARG A 32 15.32 -4.30 0.39
N LEU A 33 14.54 -3.49 -0.30
CA LEU A 33 15.01 -2.69 -1.44
C LEU A 33 14.85 -1.19 -1.17
N GLU A 34 15.83 -0.43 -1.65
CA GLU A 34 15.78 1.03 -1.75
C GLU A 34 16.16 1.38 -3.19
N LEU A 35 15.19 1.87 -3.97
CA LEU A 35 15.39 2.14 -5.40
C LEU A 35 15.09 3.59 -5.72
N VAL A 36 15.93 4.17 -6.58
CA VAL A 36 15.66 5.46 -7.23
C VAL A 36 15.85 5.24 -8.72
N ASP A 37 14.76 5.10 -9.44
CA ASP A 37 14.71 4.73 -10.85
C ASP A 37 13.64 5.59 -11.55
N PRO A 38 13.81 5.99 -12.82
CA PRO A 38 12.73 6.57 -13.60
C PRO A 38 11.57 5.61 -13.97
N ASP A 39 11.77 4.29 -13.95
CA ASP A 39 10.75 3.28 -14.31
C ASP A 39 10.99 1.92 -13.59
N THR A 40 10.12 1.53 -12.64
CA THR A 40 10.28 0.29 -11.84
C THR A 40 9.19 -0.73 -12.10
N ARG A 41 9.60 -1.99 -12.33
CA ARG A 41 8.73 -3.18 -12.28
C ARG A 41 9.31 -4.27 -11.40
N LEU A 42 8.61 -4.60 -10.32
CA LEU A 42 9.02 -5.67 -9.41
C LEU A 42 7.94 -6.75 -9.31
N GLU A 43 8.39 -8.00 -9.34
CA GLU A 43 7.62 -9.18 -8.97
C GLU A 43 8.38 -9.89 -7.83
N LEU A 44 7.80 -9.89 -6.62
CA LEU A 44 8.46 -10.47 -5.44
C LEU A 44 7.60 -11.57 -4.82
N LEU A 45 8.26 -12.66 -4.49
CA LEU A 45 7.72 -13.79 -3.73
C LEU A 45 8.60 -13.98 -2.50
N ASP A 46 8.12 -13.57 -1.33
CA ASP A 46 8.96 -13.50 -0.12
C ASP A 46 8.17 -13.89 1.14
N LEU A 47 8.85 -14.06 2.29
CA LEU A 47 8.25 -14.20 3.61
C LEU A 47 8.13 -12.87 4.38
N ASP A 48 8.93 -11.86 4.04
CA ASP A 48 8.92 -10.53 4.65
C ASP A 48 9.48 -9.47 3.64
N THR A 49 8.65 -8.50 3.20
CA THR A 49 9.06 -7.49 2.21
C THR A 49 9.06 -6.07 2.78
N ARG A 50 10.15 -5.33 2.55
CA ARG A 50 10.24 -3.90 2.81
C ARG A 50 10.81 -3.12 1.63
N LEU A 51 10.01 -2.25 1.02
CA LEU A 51 10.42 -1.41 -0.11
C LEU A 51 10.34 0.08 0.21
N GLU A 52 11.34 0.82 -0.25
CA GLU A 52 11.35 2.28 -0.32
C GLU A 52 11.68 2.68 -1.77
N LEU A 53 10.73 3.30 -2.48
CA LEU A 53 10.88 3.64 -3.90
C LEU A 53 10.65 5.12 -4.14
N LEU A 54 11.53 5.72 -4.95
CA LEU A 54 11.36 7.06 -5.51
C LEU A 54 11.44 6.95 -7.03
N ASP A 55 10.29 7.01 -7.69
CA ASP A 55 10.17 6.66 -9.11
C ASP A 55 8.99 7.37 -9.79
N PRO A 56 9.13 7.97 -10.98
CA PRO A 56 7.98 8.38 -11.79
C PRO A 56 6.90 7.30 -11.94
N ASP A 57 7.23 6.10 -12.41
CA ASP A 57 6.26 5.08 -12.82
C ASP A 57 6.56 3.74 -12.14
N THR A 58 5.68 3.29 -11.25
CA THR A 58 5.87 2.04 -10.49
C THR A 58 4.79 1.00 -10.77
N ARG A 59 5.22 -0.23 -11.03
CA ARG A 59 4.36 -1.41 -11.01
C ARG A 59 4.92 -2.51 -10.12
N LEU A 60 4.19 -2.87 -9.07
CA LEU A 60 4.58 -3.96 -8.16
C LEU A 60 3.53 -5.07 -8.14
N GLU A 61 4.00 -6.31 -8.14
CA GLU A 61 3.22 -7.50 -7.85
C GLU A 61 3.93 -8.25 -6.71
N LEU A 62 3.31 -8.27 -5.54
CA LEU A 62 3.92 -8.86 -4.33
C LEU A 62 3.03 -9.97 -3.77
N LEU A 63 3.66 -11.10 -3.47
CA LEU A 63 3.04 -12.19 -2.73
C LEU A 63 3.94 -12.54 -1.55
N ASP A 64 3.55 -12.04 -0.37
CA ASP A 64 4.34 -12.06 0.86
C ASP A 64 3.41 -12.25 2.08
N PRO A 65 3.83 -12.92 3.16
CA PRO A 65 3.21 -12.89 4.48
C PRO A 65 3.14 -11.54 5.22
N ASP A 66 4.06 -10.61 4.96
CA ASP A 66 4.19 -9.33 5.66
C ASP A 66 4.82 -8.24 4.74
N THR A 67 4.03 -7.26 4.30
CA THR A 67 4.49 -6.21 3.36
C THR A 67 4.51 -4.82 3.99
N ARG A 68 5.65 -4.13 3.82
CA ARG A 68 5.78 -2.70 4.15
C ARG A 68 6.34 -1.89 2.99
N LEU A 69 5.55 -0.94 2.52
CA LEU A 69 5.89 -0.08 1.38
C LEU A 69 5.88 1.41 1.76
N GLU A 70 6.89 2.13 1.31
CA GLU A 70 6.96 3.59 1.32
C GLU A 70 7.32 4.08 -0.08
N LEU A 71 6.36 4.70 -0.76
CA LEU A 71 6.43 5.02 -2.19
C LEU A 71 6.20 6.52 -2.41
N LEU A 72 7.12 7.16 -3.14
CA LEU A 72 7.02 8.55 -3.60
C LEU A 72 7.13 8.57 -5.12
N VAL A 73 5.98 8.59 -5.80
CA VAL A 73 5.89 8.19 -7.20
C VAL A 73 4.90 9.05 -7.99
N SER A 74 4.90 8.98 -9.33
CA SER A 74 4.02 9.82 -10.19
C SER A 74 2.82 9.07 -10.78
N ASP A 75 2.95 7.77 -11.01
CA ASP A 75 1.87 6.85 -11.40
C ASP A 75 2.14 5.47 -10.77
N THR A 76 1.15 4.90 -10.08
CA THR A 76 1.30 3.61 -9.39
C THR A 76 0.25 2.59 -9.74
N ARG A 77 0.72 1.36 -9.96
CA ARG A 77 -0.12 0.17 -9.92
C ARG A 77 0.45 -0.89 -9.00
N LEU A 78 -0.25 -1.18 -7.91
CA LEU A 78 0.09 -2.28 -7.00
C LEU A 78 -0.96 -3.39 -7.05
N GLU A 79 -0.47 -4.62 -7.03
CA GLU A 79 -1.24 -5.83 -6.77
C GLU A 79 -0.55 -6.57 -5.62
N LEU A 80 -1.17 -6.56 -4.44
CA LEU A 80 -0.61 -7.19 -3.24
C LEU A 80 -1.54 -8.30 -2.76
N LEU A 81 -0.96 -9.47 -2.53
CA LEU A 81 -1.62 -10.60 -1.91
C LEU A 81 -0.82 -10.96 -0.67
N ASP A 82 -1.25 -10.43 0.48
CA ASP A 82 -0.50 -10.47 1.72
C ASP A 82 -1.42 -10.66 2.95
N PRO A 83 -1.05 -11.40 3.99
CA PRO A 83 -1.70 -11.43 5.30
C PRO A 83 -1.74 -10.11 6.10
N ASP A 84 -0.76 -9.22 5.92
CA ASP A 84 -0.55 -7.98 6.69
C ASP A 84 0.15 -6.88 5.85
N THR A 85 -0.61 -5.90 5.34
CA THR A 85 -0.07 -4.80 4.51
C THR A 85 -0.01 -3.47 5.25
N ARG A 86 1.15 -2.80 5.14
CA ARG A 86 1.33 -1.38 5.48
C ARG A 86 1.88 -0.59 4.31
N LEU A 87 1.06 0.29 3.77
CA LEU A 87 1.44 1.15 2.65
C LEU A 87 1.33 2.63 3.04
N LYS A 88 2.40 3.37 2.72
CA LYS A 88 2.36 4.81 2.60
C LYS A 88 2.71 5.20 1.17
N LEU A 89 1.81 5.93 0.53
CA LEU A 89 1.94 6.32 -0.88
C LEU A 89 1.65 7.81 -1.05
N VAL A 90 2.53 8.47 -1.81
CA VAL A 90 2.30 9.81 -2.34
C VAL A 90 2.43 9.71 -3.85
N ASP A 91 1.32 9.95 -4.55
CA ASP A 91 1.19 9.71 -5.98
C ASP A 91 0.10 10.64 -6.59
N PRO A 92 0.25 11.18 -7.80
CA PRO A 92 -0.81 11.78 -8.62
C PRO A 92 -1.97 10.86 -9.09
N ASP A 93 -1.73 9.58 -9.37
CA ASP A 93 -2.71 8.59 -9.86
C ASP A 93 -2.37 7.17 -9.35
N THR A 94 -3.22 6.66 -8.47
CA THR A 94 -3.04 5.35 -7.85
C THR A 94 -4.11 4.37 -8.27
N ARG A 95 -3.65 3.16 -8.63
CA ARG A 95 -4.49 1.95 -8.66
C ARG A 95 -3.95 0.86 -7.75
N LEU A 96 -4.70 0.50 -6.71
CA LEU A 96 -4.39 -0.63 -5.83
C LEU A 96 -5.45 -1.72 -5.92
N GLU A 97 -4.97 -2.96 -5.93
CA GLU A 97 -5.76 -4.16 -5.71
C GLU A 97 -5.09 -4.94 -4.56
N LEU A 98 -5.78 -5.02 -3.42
CA LEU A 98 -5.26 -5.66 -2.21
C LEU A 98 -6.20 -6.79 -1.78
N LEU A 99 -5.62 -7.97 -1.62
CA LEU A 99 -6.28 -9.13 -1.04
C LEU A 99 -5.54 -9.49 0.24
N ASP A 100 -6.01 -8.92 1.35
CA ASP A 100 -5.29 -8.95 2.62
C ASP A 100 -6.24 -9.09 3.82
N PRO A 101 -5.96 -9.91 4.85
CA PRO A 101 -6.64 -9.93 6.14
C PRO A 101 -6.58 -8.66 7.00
N ASP A 102 -5.52 -7.86 6.91
CA ASP A 102 -5.22 -6.74 7.81
C ASP A 102 -4.44 -5.60 7.08
N THR A 103 -5.17 -4.64 6.50
CA THR A 103 -4.56 -3.52 5.75
C THR A 103 -4.53 -2.21 6.53
N ARG A 104 -3.39 -1.50 6.45
CA ARG A 104 -3.29 -0.07 6.78
C ARG A 104 -2.72 0.75 5.63
N LEU A 105 -3.53 1.66 5.08
CA LEU A 105 -3.12 2.59 4.02
C LEU A 105 -3.13 4.05 4.49
N GLU A 106 -2.09 4.78 4.12
CA GLU A 106 -2.01 6.25 4.15
C GLU A 106 -1.72 6.72 2.72
N LEU A 107 -2.72 7.26 2.04
CA LEU A 107 -2.61 7.69 0.63
C LEU A 107 -2.80 9.20 0.52
N LEU A 108 -1.84 9.87 -0.11
CA LEU A 108 -1.91 11.27 -0.49
C LEU A 108 -1.89 11.34 -2.01
N ASP A 109 -3.09 11.40 -2.62
CA ASP A 109 -3.25 11.27 -4.06
C ASP A 109 -4.44 12.08 -4.60
N PRO A 110 -4.33 12.83 -5.71
CA PRO A 110 -5.44 13.45 -6.43
C PRO A 110 -6.53 12.51 -7.00
N ASP A 111 -6.19 11.28 -7.40
CA ASP A 111 -7.05 10.34 -8.11
C ASP A 111 -6.74 8.88 -7.68
N THR A 112 -7.50 8.32 -6.75
CA THR A 112 -7.30 6.94 -6.29
C THR A 112 -8.40 5.98 -6.75
N ARG A 113 -8.01 4.79 -7.24
CA ARG A 113 -8.88 3.61 -7.34
C ARG A 113 -8.38 2.47 -6.45
N LEU A 114 -9.18 2.10 -5.45
CA LEU A 114 -8.92 0.95 -4.59
C LEU A 114 -9.97 -0.13 -4.75
N GLU A 115 -9.49 -1.37 -4.84
CA GLU A 115 -10.28 -2.58 -4.67
C GLU A 115 -9.66 -3.37 -3.50
N LEU A 116 -10.39 -3.44 -2.38
CA LEU A 116 -9.93 -4.08 -1.16
C LEU A 116 -10.82 -5.26 -0.80
N LEU A 117 -10.20 -6.42 -0.67
CA LEU A 117 -10.83 -7.66 -0.24
C LEU A 117 -10.26 -8.07 1.13
N ASP A 118 -10.61 -7.28 2.14
CA ASP A 118 -10.00 -7.33 3.47
C ASP A 118 -11.06 -7.30 4.57
N PRO A 119 -10.98 -8.11 5.64
CA PRO A 119 -11.87 -8.07 6.79
C PRO A 119 -11.56 -7.00 7.87
N ASP A 120 -10.40 -6.33 7.86
CA ASP A 120 -9.95 -5.35 8.86
C ASP A 120 -9.12 -4.21 8.23
N THR A 121 -9.78 -3.25 7.56
CA THR A 121 -9.08 -2.14 6.89
C THR A 121 -9.01 -0.84 7.70
N ARG A 122 -7.83 -0.18 7.76
CA ARG A 122 -7.70 1.25 8.12
C ARG A 122 -7.19 2.09 6.96
N LEU A 123 -7.99 3.07 6.55
CA LEU A 123 -7.70 3.99 5.45
C LEU A 123 -7.64 5.43 5.94
N GLU A 124 -6.52 6.11 5.65
CA GLU A 124 -6.40 7.56 5.71
C GLU A 124 -6.17 8.09 4.28
N LEU A 125 -7.16 8.81 3.74
CA LEU A 125 -7.15 9.30 2.37
C LEU A 125 -7.18 10.83 2.32
N LEU A 126 -6.16 11.40 1.70
CA LEU A 126 -6.07 12.83 1.38
C LEU A 126 -6.23 13.00 -0.14
N ASP A 127 -7.42 12.66 -0.62
CA ASP A 127 -7.72 12.55 -2.05
C ASP A 127 -9.06 13.24 -2.39
N PRO A 128 -9.08 14.17 -3.37
CA PRO A 128 -10.31 14.74 -3.89
C PRO A 128 -11.18 13.71 -4.63
N ASP A 129 -10.64 12.83 -5.47
CA ASP A 129 -11.38 11.94 -6.38
C ASP A 129 -11.09 10.44 -6.16
N THR A 130 -11.77 9.84 -5.18
CA THR A 130 -11.56 8.42 -4.83
C THR A 130 -12.68 7.50 -5.34
N ARG A 131 -12.34 6.33 -5.89
CA ARG A 131 -13.24 5.19 -6.06
C ARG A 131 -12.82 4.02 -5.20
N LEU A 132 -13.71 3.60 -4.31
CA LEU A 132 -13.49 2.50 -3.38
C LEU A 132 -14.52 1.39 -3.63
N GLU A 133 -14.03 0.19 -3.86
CA GLU A 133 -14.80 -1.06 -3.79
C GLU A 133 -14.28 -1.85 -2.60
N LEU A 134 -15.12 -1.99 -1.56
CA LEU A 134 -14.75 -2.67 -0.31
C LEU A 134 -15.68 -3.86 -0.07
N LEU A 135 -15.07 -5.01 0.20
CA LEU A 135 -15.75 -6.23 0.62
C LEU A 135 -15.49 -6.54 2.11
N ASP A 136 -15.57 -5.51 2.94
CA ASP A 136 -15.10 -5.52 4.32
C ASP A 136 -16.23 -5.20 5.33
N PRO A 137 -16.49 -6.06 6.34
CA PRO A 137 -17.34 -5.74 7.47
C PRO A 137 -16.80 -4.63 8.40
N ASP A 138 -15.47 -4.46 8.56
CA ASP A 138 -14.83 -3.67 9.61
C ASP A 138 -13.83 -2.59 9.08
N THR A 139 -14.19 -1.83 8.04
CA THR A 139 -13.37 -0.69 7.60
C THR A 139 -13.50 0.56 8.48
N ILE A 140 -12.37 1.15 8.85
CA ILE A 140 -12.27 2.53 9.36
C ILE A 140 -11.71 3.43 8.24
N LEU A 141 -12.49 4.44 7.84
CA LEU A 141 -12.11 5.40 6.82
C LEU A 141 -12.07 6.83 7.39
N GLU A 142 -10.89 7.44 7.39
CA GLU A 142 -10.69 8.88 7.62
C GLU A 142 -10.37 9.57 6.29
N ARG A 143 -11.08 10.67 6.00
CA ARG A 143 -10.94 11.38 4.72
C ARG A 143 -11.06 12.88 4.89
N LEU A 144 -10.38 13.64 4.03
CA LEU A 144 -10.33 15.10 4.09
C LEU A 144 -11.14 15.85 3.01
N ASP A 145 -11.58 15.18 1.93
CA ASP A 145 -12.30 15.82 0.80
C ASP A 145 -13.64 15.14 0.45
N PRO A 146 -14.55 15.74 -0.34
CA PRO A 146 -15.94 15.27 -0.48
C PRO A 146 -16.19 14.21 -1.58
N ASP A 147 -15.39 14.12 -2.65
CA ASP A 147 -15.77 13.41 -3.88
C ASP A 147 -15.34 11.93 -3.96
N THR A 148 -15.79 11.11 -3.01
CA THR A 148 -15.60 9.64 -3.07
C THR A 148 -16.85 8.90 -3.51
N ARG A 149 -16.66 7.94 -4.42
CA ARG A 149 -17.63 6.90 -4.74
C ARG A 149 -17.26 5.64 -3.98
N LEU A 150 -18.16 5.20 -3.11
CA LEU A 150 -17.97 4.03 -2.26
C LEU A 150 -19.02 2.96 -2.61
N GLU A 151 -18.56 1.79 -3.01
CA GLU A 151 -19.35 0.57 -3.15
C GLU A 151 -18.98 -0.37 -2.00
N LEU A 152 -19.98 -0.68 -1.16
CA LEU A 152 -19.84 -1.58 -0.02
C LEU A 152 -20.66 -2.84 -0.28
N LEU A 153 -20.04 -4.00 -0.10
CA LEU A 153 -20.70 -5.28 -0.25
C LEU A 153 -21.06 -5.93 1.11
N ASP A 154 -20.63 -5.34 2.23
CA ASP A 154 -21.02 -5.72 3.60
C ASP A 154 -21.68 -4.53 4.38
N PRO A 155 -22.78 -4.76 5.12
CA PRO A 155 -23.49 -3.72 5.87
C PRO A 155 -22.88 -3.28 7.22
N ASP A 156 -21.90 -3.98 7.80
CA ASP A 156 -21.38 -3.66 9.15
C ASP A 156 -20.32 -2.53 9.20
N THR A 157 -19.97 -1.95 8.04
CA THR A 157 -18.94 -0.90 7.92
C THR A 157 -19.23 0.36 8.75
N ILE A 158 -18.35 0.68 9.71
CA ILE A 158 -18.45 1.86 10.57
C ILE A 158 -17.88 3.11 9.87
N LYS A 159 -18.73 4.11 9.65
CA LYS A 159 -18.37 5.38 8.98
C LYS A 159 -18.17 6.52 9.98
N ASP A 160 -16.94 6.87 10.31
CA ASP A 160 -16.63 8.16 10.97
C ASP A 160 -16.36 9.24 9.91
N TYR A 161 -17.44 9.84 9.41
CA TYR A 161 -17.38 10.97 8.49
C TYR A 161 -16.98 12.26 9.21
N ILE A 162 -15.71 12.62 9.21
CA ILE A 162 -15.28 13.98 9.59
C ILE A 162 -15.31 14.88 8.35
N HIS A 163 -16.45 15.50 8.06
CA HIS A 163 -16.54 16.61 7.11
C HIS A 163 -16.06 17.91 7.78
N LYS A 164 -15.05 18.58 7.18
CA LYS A 164 -14.77 20.01 7.41
C LYS A 164 -15.62 20.95 6.56
N ASP A 165 -16.72 20.48 5.98
CA ASP A 165 -17.65 21.32 5.21
C ASP A 165 -18.56 22.24 6.05
N LEU A 166 -18.40 22.27 7.38
CA LEU A 166 -19.10 23.23 8.23
C LEU A 166 -18.49 24.65 8.25
N LEU A 167 -17.43 24.92 7.48
CA LEU A 167 -16.82 26.26 7.41
C LEU A 167 -17.22 27.10 6.18
N ASN A 168 -17.99 26.55 5.24
CA ASN A 168 -18.48 27.28 4.05
C ASN A 168 -20.00 27.49 4.02
N LEU A 169 -20.65 27.49 5.18
CA LEU A 169 -22.01 28.03 5.35
C LEU A 169 -21.92 29.31 6.21
N SER A 170 -21.36 30.37 5.63
CA SER A 170 -21.65 31.75 6.03
C SER A 170 -22.89 32.26 5.31
#